data_AF-A0A9N9H8M8-F1
#
_entry.id   AF-A0A9N9H8M8-F1
#
_cell.length_a   1.000
_cell.length_b   1.000
_cell.length_c   1.000
_cell.angle_alpha   90.00
_cell.angle_beta   90.00
_cell.angle_gamma   90.00
#
_symmetry.space_group_name_H-M   'P 1'
#
loop_
_entity.id
_entity.type
_entity.pdbx_description
1 polymer ?
#
loop_
_entity_poly.entity_id
_entity_poly.type
_entity_poly.pdbx_seq_one_letter_code
_entity_poly.pdbx_strand_id
1 'polypeptide(L)'
;LPHDSSKATQALYAANKIVNTFQPHKENSIDQALLISKEFLKHKNGSNDQFKLTAVGNCHIDTAWLWPFDETKRKVARSWSTQVGLMNIYPEYKFVGSQAQQFEWLKELYPKLFKQIQEKAVNGQFLPIGGV
;
A
#
# COMPACT_ATOMS: atom_id res chain seq x y z
N LEU A 1 -6.61 18.59 6.40
CA LEU A 1 -6.02 19.94 6.33
C LEU A 1 -6.77 20.81 7.34
N PRO A 2 -6.12 21.75 8.05
CA PRO A 2 -6.83 22.71 8.89
C PRO A 2 -7.90 23.43 8.06
N HIS A 3 -9.09 23.63 8.64
CA HIS A 3 -10.26 24.15 7.93
C HIS A 3 -9.98 25.51 7.27
N ASP A 4 -9.27 26.39 7.97
CA ASP A 4 -9.00 27.76 7.51
C ASP A 4 -7.72 27.87 6.66
N SER A 5 -7.16 26.73 6.24
CA SER A 5 -5.96 26.74 5.41
C SER A 5 -6.27 27.00 3.95
N SER A 6 -5.43 27.79 3.28
CA SER A 6 -5.53 28.03 1.83
C SER A 6 -5.56 26.73 1.01
N LYS A 7 -4.81 25.72 1.44
CA LYS A 7 -4.81 24.39 0.81
C LYS A 7 -6.16 23.67 0.94
N ALA A 8 -6.87 23.81 2.06
CA ALA A 8 -8.20 23.22 2.21
C ALA A 8 -9.18 23.86 1.21
N THR A 9 -9.15 25.19 1.07
CA THR A 9 -9.96 25.91 0.07
C THR A 9 -9.59 25.51 -1.36
N GLN A 10 -8.30 25.37 -1.67
CA GLN A 10 -7.84 24.91 -2.99
C GLN A 10 -8.28 23.47 -3.29
N ALA A 11 -8.23 22.57 -2.31
CA ALA A 11 -8.69 21.20 -2.44
C ALA A 11 -10.20 21.15 -2.73
N LEU A 12 -10.99 21.92 -1.96
CA LEU A 12 -12.43 22.02 -2.16
C LEU A 12 -12.78 22.59 -3.53
N TYR A 13 -12.07 23.65 -3.96
CA TYR A 13 -12.26 24.24 -5.29
C TYR A 13 -11.95 23.23 -6.40
N ALA A 14 -10.84 22.48 -6.29
CA ALA A 14 -10.49 21.44 -7.25
C ALA A 14 -11.54 20.32 -7.30
N ALA A 15 -12.04 19.89 -6.14
CA ALA A 15 -13.10 18.89 -6.04
C ALA A 15 -14.41 19.37 -6.70
N ASN A 16 -14.84 20.61 -6.42
CA ASN A 16 -16.01 21.20 -7.08
C ASN A 16 -15.84 21.27 -8.60
N LYS A 17 -14.65 21.64 -9.07
CA LYS A 17 -14.35 21.68 -10.50
C LYS A 17 -14.42 20.29 -11.14
N ILE A 18 -13.92 19.25 -10.45
CA ILE A 18 -14.04 17.85 -10.88
C ILE A 18 -15.50 17.46 -11.03
N VAL A 19 -16.33 17.72 -10.01
CA VAL A 19 -17.77 17.40 -10.03
C VAL A 19 -18.48 18.11 -11.19
N ASN A 20 -18.20 19.40 -11.39
CA ASN A 20 -18.82 20.17 -12.47
C ASN A 20 -18.34 19.76 -13.87
N THR A 21 -17.14 19.17 -13.97
CA THR A 21 -16.55 18.72 -15.24
C THR A 21 -17.04 17.32 -15.61
N PHE A 22 -17.22 16.45 -14.62
CA PHE A 22 -17.69 15.09 -14.84
C PHE A 22 -19.14 15.10 -15.35
N GLN A 23 -19.36 14.45 -16.49
CA GLN A 23 -20.66 14.32 -17.11
C GLN A 23 -20.91 12.83 -17.38
N PRO A 24 -21.90 12.21 -16.71
CA PRO A 24 -22.27 10.83 -17.00
C PRO A 24 -22.51 10.65 -18.51
N HIS A 25 -21.94 9.61 -19.11
CA HIS A 25 -22.04 9.27 -20.53
C HIS A 25 -21.24 10.15 -21.52
N LYS A 26 -20.40 11.07 -21.04
CA LYS A 26 -19.42 11.77 -21.89
C LYS A 26 -18.02 11.21 -21.66
N GLU A 27 -17.51 10.45 -22.64
CA GLU A 27 -16.24 9.72 -22.54
C GLU A 27 -15.07 10.59 -22.07
N ASN A 28 -14.90 11.79 -22.64
CA ASN A 28 -13.77 12.67 -22.32
C ASN A 28 -13.90 13.40 -20.97
N SER A 29 -15.04 13.34 -20.29
CA SER A 29 -15.25 14.08 -19.03
C SER A 29 -14.42 13.52 -17.88
N ILE A 30 -14.15 12.21 -17.90
CA ILE A 30 -13.30 11.53 -16.90
C ILE A 30 -11.84 11.99 -17.04
N ASP A 31 -11.30 12.03 -18.26
CA ASP A 31 -9.93 12.46 -18.50
C ASP A 31 -9.73 13.93 -18.12
N GLN A 32 -10.72 14.79 -18.41
CA GLN A 32 -10.69 16.20 -18.00
C GLN A 32 -10.74 16.36 -16.47
N ALA A 33 -11.57 15.59 -15.79
CA ALA A 33 -11.60 15.53 -14.33
C ALA A 33 -10.26 15.03 -13.76
N LEU A 34 -9.65 14.02 -14.38
CA LEU A 34 -8.36 13.48 -13.98
C LEU A 34 -7.23 14.51 -14.14
N LEU A 35 -7.25 15.33 -15.20
CA LEU A 35 -6.30 16.43 -15.38
C LEU A 35 -6.41 17.45 -14.24
N ILE A 36 -7.63 17.83 -13.84
CA ILE A 36 -7.85 18.72 -12.70
C ILE A 36 -7.29 18.12 -11.40
N SER A 37 -7.53 16.83 -11.17
CA SER A 37 -7.01 16.11 -10.01
C SER A 37 -5.47 16.07 -10.01
N LYS A 38 -4.85 15.73 -11.13
CA LYS A 38 -3.38 15.70 -11.30
C LYS A 38 -2.75 17.07 -11.05
N GLU A 39 -3.36 18.13 -11.56
CA GLU A 39 -2.90 19.50 -11.34
C GLU A 39 -2.92 19.90 -9.86
N PHE A 40 -3.90 19.43 -9.09
CA PHE A 40 -3.92 19.66 -7.64
C PHE A 40 -2.89 18.78 -6.91
N LEU A 41 -2.86 17.46 -7.19
CA LEU A 41 -2.06 16.48 -6.48
C LEU A 41 -0.55 16.55 -6.78
N LYS A 42 -0.12 17.20 -7.87
CA LYS A 42 1.32 17.37 -8.17
C LYS A 42 2.04 18.29 -7.19
N HIS A 43 1.32 19.11 -6.43
CA HIS A 43 1.92 20.05 -5.48
C HIS A 43 2.61 19.30 -4.35
N LYS A 44 3.90 19.61 -4.12
CA LYS A 44 4.69 19.04 -3.04
C LYS A 44 4.65 19.94 -1.80
N ASN A 45 4.65 19.33 -0.62
CA ASN A 45 4.73 20.06 0.64
C ASN A 45 6.21 20.29 1.02
N GLY A 46 6.75 21.46 0.67
CA GLY A 46 8.15 21.83 0.99
C GLY A 46 9.20 21.14 0.11
N SER A 47 10.48 21.48 0.31
CA SER A 47 11.60 20.76 -0.29
C SER A 47 11.87 19.46 0.48
N ASN A 48 12.40 18.44 -0.20
CA ASN A 48 12.69 17.13 0.37
C ASN A 48 13.72 17.15 1.53
N ASP A 49 14.38 18.30 1.76
CA ASP A 49 15.54 18.41 2.64
C ASP A 49 15.20 18.80 4.08
N GLN A 50 13.95 19.22 4.36
CA GLN A 50 13.53 19.60 5.72
C GLN A 50 12.90 18.44 6.51
N PHE A 51 12.05 17.63 5.87
CA PHE A 51 11.36 16.52 6.52
C PHE A 51 11.17 15.35 5.55
N LYS A 52 11.64 14.17 5.94
CA LYS A 52 11.50 12.93 5.17
C LYS A 52 10.46 12.02 5.79
N LEU A 53 9.33 11.86 5.12
CA LEU A 53 8.33 10.85 5.45
C LEU A 53 8.64 9.55 4.69
N THR A 54 8.67 8.43 5.39
CA THR A 54 8.79 7.09 4.78
C THR A 54 7.54 6.28 5.12
N ALA A 55 6.99 5.57 4.14
CA ALA A 55 5.87 4.67 4.32
C ALA A 55 6.31 3.24 4.01
N VAL A 56 5.84 2.29 4.82
CA VAL A 56 6.11 0.86 4.65
C VAL A 56 4.82 0.10 4.93
N GLY A 57 4.45 -0.81 4.03
CA GLY A 57 3.30 -1.70 4.23
C GLY A 57 3.59 -2.69 5.35
N ASN A 58 2.59 -2.98 6.18
CA ASN A 58 2.67 -3.99 7.23
C ASN A 58 1.35 -4.74 7.31
N CYS A 59 1.40 -5.99 7.78
CA CYS A 59 0.21 -6.76 8.12
C CYS A 59 0.51 -7.54 9.38
N HIS A 60 0.10 -6.99 10.52
CA HIS A 60 0.16 -7.70 11.79
C HIS A 60 -0.85 -8.85 11.79
N ILE A 61 -0.37 -10.06 12.12
CA ILE A 61 -1.20 -11.25 12.26
C ILE A 61 -0.86 -11.87 13.60
N ASP A 62 -1.82 -11.88 14.53
CA ASP A 62 -1.67 -12.57 15.79
C ASP A 62 -1.58 -14.08 15.57
N THR A 63 -0.55 -14.69 16.17
CA THR A 63 -0.25 -16.11 15.95
C THR A 63 -1.34 -17.03 16.50
N ALA A 64 -1.89 -16.70 17.66
CA ALA A 64 -3.13 -17.27 18.18
C ALA A 64 -3.81 -16.20 19.04
N TRP A 65 -5.01 -15.78 18.62
CA TRP A 65 -5.83 -14.84 19.37
C TRP A 65 -7.25 -15.38 19.47
N LEU A 66 -8.13 -15.02 18.53
CA LEU A 66 -9.50 -15.54 18.45
C LEU A 66 -9.64 -16.72 17.48
N TRP A 67 -8.51 -17.33 17.08
CA TRP A 67 -8.46 -18.45 16.14
C TRP A 67 -7.27 -19.38 16.46
N PRO A 68 -7.36 -20.67 16.09
CA PRO A 68 -6.26 -21.63 16.28
C PRO A 68 -5.10 -21.35 15.32
N PHE A 69 -3.93 -21.92 15.62
CA PHE A 69 -2.73 -21.76 14.80
C PHE A 69 -2.93 -22.15 13.33
N ASP A 70 -3.73 -23.18 13.05
CA ASP A 70 -3.98 -23.62 11.68
C ASP A 70 -4.67 -22.55 10.83
N GLU A 71 -5.47 -21.69 11.45
CA GLU A 71 -6.07 -20.55 10.75
C GLU A 71 -5.05 -19.44 10.52
N THR A 72 -4.11 -19.21 11.44
CA THR A 72 -2.98 -18.29 11.21
C THR A 72 -2.16 -18.72 10.00
N LYS A 73 -1.85 -20.01 9.86
CA LYS A 73 -1.10 -20.53 8.71
C LYS A 73 -1.78 -20.19 7.37
N ARG A 74 -3.11 -20.28 7.32
CA ARG A 74 -3.92 -19.89 6.15
C ARG A 74 -3.97 -18.37 5.96
N LYS A 75 -4.12 -17.60 7.04
CA LYS A 75 -4.15 -16.13 7.02
C LYS A 75 -2.84 -15.54 6.50
N VAL A 76 -1.70 -16.05 6.98
CA VAL A 76 -0.37 -15.65 6.52
C VAL A 76 -0.23 -15.90 5.02
N ALA A 77 -0.57 -17.10 4.54
CA ALA A 77 -0.51 -17.42 3.11
C ALA A 77 -1.40 -16.53 2.23
N ARG A 78 -2.65 -16.29 2.63
CA ARG A 78 -3.57 -15.42 1.88
C ARG A 78 -3.12 -13.95 1.91
N SER A 79 -2.67 -13.46 3.06
CA SER A 79 -2.19 -12.09 3.20
C SER A 79 -0.94 -11.86 2.35
N TRP A 80 0.08 -12.70 2.51
CA TRP A 80 1.37 -12.45 1.89
C TRP A 80 1.38 -12.77 0.39
N SER A 81 0.52 -13.66 -0.10
CA SER A 81 0.30 -13.80 -1.56
C SER A 81 -0.28 -12.53 -2.18
N THR A 82 -1.20 -11.85 -1.49
CA THR A 82 -1.71 -10.54 -1.91
C THR A 82 -0.59 -9.50 -1.95
N GLN A 83 0.27 -9.47 -0.92
CA GLN A 83 1.41 -8.55 -0.89
C GLN A 83 2.39 -8.79 -2.05
N VAL A 84 2.71 -10.05 -2.36
CA VAL A 84 3.54 -10.42 -3.51
C VAL A 84 2.89 -9.94 -4.82
N GLY A 85 1.57 -10.09 -4.97
CA GLY A 85 0.83 -9.57 -6.10
C GLY A 85 0.95 -8.05 -6.25
N LEU A 86 0.79 -7.30 -5.15
CA LEU A 86 0.97 -5.84 -5.14
C LEU A 86 2.40 -5.43 -5.51
N MET A 87 3.42 -6.16 -5.04
CA MET A 87 4.82 -5.91 -5.41
C MET A 87 5.12 -6.13 -6.90
N ASN A 88 4.28 -6.86 -7.64
CA ASN A 88 4.40 -7.00 -9.09
C ASN A 88 3.79 -5.82 -9.85
N ILE A 89 2.78 -5.17 -9.27
CA ILE A 89 2.06 -4.04 -9.87
C ILE A 89 2.75 -2.71 -9.51
N TYR A 90 3.30 -2.62 -8.30
CA TYR A 90 3.93 -1.42 -7.73
C TYR A 90 5.38 -1.71 -7.33
N PRO A 91 6.37 -1.45 -8.22
CA PRO A 91 7.78 -1.76 -7.97
C PRO A 91 8.38 -1.06 -6.74
N GLU A 92 7.89 0.13 -6.40
CA GLU A 92 8.31 0.92 -5.24
C GLU A 92 7.75 0.40 -3.90
N TYR A 93 6.77 -0.50 -3.94
CA TYR A 93 6.10 -1.00 -2.75
C TYR A 93 7.06 -1.80 -1.87
N LYS A 94 7.09 -1.45 -0.58
CA LYS A 94 7.83 -2.16 0.46
C LYS A 94 6.88 -2.67 1.52
N PHE A 95 7.04 -3.93 1.90
CA PHE A 95 6.25 -4.59 2.93
C PHE A 95 7.16 -5.19 4.00
N VAL A 96 6.73 -5.17 5.26
CA VAL A 96 7.43 -5.81 6.38
C VAL A 96 6.65 -6.96 6.98
N GLY A 97 7.35 -8.05 7.30
CA GLY A 97 6.84 -9.18 8.07
C GLY A 97 7.74 -9.45 9.27
N SER A 98 7.14 -9.57 10.46
CA SER A 98 7.90 -9.56 11.73
C SER A 98 8.16 -10.94 12.34
N GLN A 99 7.28 -11.92 12.16
CA GLN A 99 7.30 -13.17 12.93
C GLN A 99 8.00 -14.31 12.18
N ALA A 100 9.16 -14.76 12.67
CA ALA A 100 9.93 -15.87 12.10
C ALA A 100 9.11 -17.17 11.96
N GLN A 101 8.31 -17.50 12.98
CA GLN A 101 7.47 -18.71 12.96
C GLN A 101 6.47 -18.73 11.79
N GLN A 102 5.97 -17.57 11.37
CA GLN A 102 5.05 -17.47 10.23
C GLN A 102 5.74 -17.78 8.90
N PHE A 103 7.02 -17.42 8.77
CA PHE A 103 7.84 -17.80 7.62
C PHE A 103 8.11 -19.30 7.58
N GLU A 104 8.39 -19.94 8.71
CA GLU A 104 8.62 -21.39 8.74
C GLU A 104 7.35 -22.14 8.30
N TRP A 105 6.18 -21.76 8.81
CA TRP A 105 4.92 -22.35 8.36
C TRP A 105 4.64 -22.14 6.86
N LEU A 106 5.03 -21.01 6.30
CA LEU A 106 4.93 -20.79 4.85
C LEU A 106 5.89 -21.69 4.07
N LYS A 107 7.12 -21.85 4.53
CA LYS A 107 8.12 -22.71 3.91
C LYS A 107 7.66 -24.17 3.90
N GLU A 108 7.09 -24.64 5.01
CA GLU A 108 6.56 -26.00 5.16
C GLU A 108 5.30 -26.23 4.31
N LEU A 109 4.30 -25.33 4.40
CA LEU A 109 2.98 -25.58 3.84
C LEU A 109 2.75 -24.97 2.44
N TYR A 110 3.47 -23.90 2.11
CA TYR A 110 3.30 -23.13 0.87
C TYR A 110 4.67 -22.79 0.22
N PRO A 111 5.52 -23.79 -0.09
CA PRO A 111 6.90 -23.57 -0.51
C PRO A 111 7.04 -22.71 -1.77
N LYS A 112 6.06 -22.76 -2.69
CA LYS A 112 6.03 -21.91 -3.89
C LYS A 112 5.90 -20.42 -3.53
N LEU A 113 5.01 -20.09 -2.60
CA LEU A 113 4.84 -18.71 -2.12
C LEU A 113 6.07 -18.26 -1.33
N PHE A 114 6.63 -19.13 -0.50
CA PHE A 114 7.86 -18.85 0.22
C PHE A 114 9.01 -18.48 -0.74
N LYS A 115 9.18 -19.22 -1.84
CA LYS A 115 10.18 -18.90 -2.86
C LYS A 115 9.96 -17.52 -3.49
N GLN A 116 8.71 -17.16 -3.81
CA GLN A 116 8.39 -15.82 -4.33
C GLN A 116 8.71 -14.73 -3.30
N ILE A 117 8.44 -14.96 -2.02
CA ILE A 117 8.81 -14.03 -0.95
C ILE A 117 10.33 -13.87 -0.87
N GLN A 118 11.11 -14.96 -1.00
CA GLN A 118 12.56 -14.88 -1.04
C GLN A 118 13.06 -14.02 -2.21
N GLU A 119 12.50 -14.20 -3.41
CA GLU A 119 12.82 -13.36 -4.57
C GLU A 119 12.49 -11.89 -4.30
N LYS A 120 11.32 -11.61 -3.71
CA LYS A 120 10.93 -10.24 -3.31
C LYS A 120 11.79 -9.66 -2.20
N ALA A 121 12.33 -10.50 -1.32
CA ALA A 121 13.25 -10.07 -0.27
C ALA A 121 14.62 -9.71 -0.83
N VAL A 122 15.17 -10.51 -1.74
CA VAL A 122 16.41 -10.18 -2.47
C VAL A 122 16.26 -8.87 -3.24
N ASN A 123 15.09 -8.63 -3.83
CA ASN A 123 14.78 -7.38 -4.54
C ASN A 123 14.49 -6.18 -3.61
N GLY A 124 14.55 -6.35 -2.28
CA GLY A 124 14.34 -5.29 -1.31
C GLY A 124 12.89 -4.78 -1.19
N GLN A 125 11.92 -5.55 -1.68
CA GLN A 125 10.48 -5.24 -1.59
C GLN A 125 9.84 -5.90 -0.36
N PHE A 126 10.21 -7.14 -0.03
CA PHE A 126 9.74 -7.83 1.18
C PHE A 126 10.84 -7.81 2.24
N LEU A 127 10.60 -7.11 3.34
CA LEU A 127 11.59 -6.87 4.39
C LEU A 127 11.25 -7.71 5.64
N PRO A 128 11.97 -8.82 5.90
CA PRO A 128 11.85 -9.48 7.18
C PRO A 128 12.43 -8.56 8.28
N ILE A 129 11.64 -8.27 9.30
CA ILE A 129 12.03 -7.43 10.44
C ILE A 129 11.74 -8.16 11.76
N GLY A 130 12.07 -7.56 12.90
CA GLY A 130 11.79 -8.13 14.22
C GLY A 130 12.80 -9.20 14.65
N GLY A 131 13.14 -10.13 13.76
CA GLY A 131 14.14 -11.17 14.01
C GLY A 131 13.72 -12.20 15.08
N VAL A 132 12.43 -12.28 15.39
CA VAL A 132 11.81 -13.13 16.41
C VAL A 132 10.58 -13.85 15.88
#